data_AF-A0A7R7BCM0-F1
#
_entry.id   AF-A0A7R7BCM0-F1
#
_cell.length_a   1.000
_cell.length_b   1.000
_cell.length_c   1.000
_cell.angle_alpha   90.00
_cell.angle_beta   90.00
_cell.angle_gamma   90.00
#
_symmetry.space_group_name_H-M   'P 1'
#
loop_
_entity.id
_entity.type
_entity.pdbx_description
1 polymer ?
#
loop_
_entity_poly.entity_id
_entity_poly.type
_entity_poly.pdbx_seq_one_letter_code
_entity_poly.pdbx_strand_id
1 'polypeptide(L)' 'MTAGRRIACPLLALWGTPGALDDWCGDVGGPLELWRVWANDVQGRALRAGHFPDETALALSTFFAPPERRVGILS' A
#
# COMPACT_ATOMS: atom_id res chain seq x y z
N MET A 1 -13.57 -25.24 -5.26
CA MET A 1 -13.34 -23.81 -4.94
C MET A 1 -12.24 -23.34 -5.87
N THR A 2 -12.53 -22.51 -6.86
CA THR A 2 -11.49 -21.89 -7.69
C THR A 2 -10.64 -21.06 -6.75
N ALA A 3 -9.35 -21.41 -6.59
CA ALA A 3 -8.43 -20.52 -5.91
C ALA A 3 -8.50 -19.18 -6.66
N GLY A 4 -9.11 -18.17 -6.03
CA GLY A 4 -9.31 -16.87 -6.66
C GLY A 4 -7.98 -16.38 -7.19
N ARG A 5 -7.91 -15.94 -8.45
CA ARG A 5 -6.67 -15.44 -9.03
C ARG A 5 -6.14 -14.32 -8.15
N ARG A 6 -4.93 -14.50 -7.61
CA ARG A 6 -4.25 -13.50 -6.78
C ARG A 6 -3.28 -12.70 -7.63
N ILE A 7 -3.07 -11.44 -7.25
CA ILE A 7 -2.03 -10.58 -7.81
C ILE A 7 -0.67 -11.11 -7.33
N ALA A 8 0.18 -11.51 -8.28
CA ALA A 8 1.45 -12.17 -8.02
C ALA A 8 2.64 -11.22 -7.91
N CYS A 9 2.54 -10.00 -8.45
CA CYS A 9 3.58 -8.99 -8.33
C CYS A 9 3.48 -8.23 -6.99
N PRO A 10 4.57 -7.54 -6.57
CA PRO A 10 4.51 -6.61 -5.45
C PRO A 10 3.42 -5.57 -5.64
N LEU A 11 2.65 -5.29 -4.59
CA LEU A 11 1.57 -4.30 -4.58
C LEU A 11 1.82 -3.27 -3.47
N LEU A 12 1.74 -1.99 -3.83
CA LEU A 12 1.75 -0.87 -2.89
C LEU A 12 0.34 -0.27 -2.77
N ALA A 13 -0.22 -0.29 -1.56
CA ALA A 13 -1.48 0.39 -1.23
C ALA A 13 -1.20 1.68 -0.43
N LEU A 14 -1.61 2.83 -0.96
CA LEU A 14 -1.53 4.13 -0.29
C LEU A 14 -2.94 4.67 -0.07
N TRP A 15 -3.19 5.25 1.09
CA TRP A 15 -4.47 5.91 1.40
C TRP A 15 -4.25 7.17 2.22
N GLY A 16 -5.11 8.17 2.02
CA GLY A 16 -5.12 9.40 2.80
C GLY A 16 -5.79 9.19 4.16
N THR A 17 -5.27 9.90 5.17
CA THR A 17 -5.82 9.94 6.53
C THR A 17 -5.82 11.39 7.07
N PRO A 18 -6.86 11.81 7.81
CA PRO A 18 -8.07 11.05 8.10
C PRO A 18 -8.97 10.91 6.84
N GLY A 19 -9.66 9.79 6.68
CA GLY A 19 -10.56 9.58 5.55
C GLY A 19 -11.46 8.36 5.68
N ALA A 20 -12.38 8.19 4.73
CA ALA A 20 -13.40 7.12 4.76
C ALA A 20 -12.82 5.69 4.86
N LEU A 21 -11.56 5.49 4.48
CA LEU A 21 -10.87 4.21 4.60
C LEU A 21 -10.54 3.82 6.05
N ASP A 22 -10.39 4.78 6.97
CA ASP A 22 -10.25 4.49 8.41
C ASP A 22 -11.55 3.88 8.96
N ASP A 23 -12.71 4.38 8.53
CA ASP A 23 -14.01 3.92 8.99
C ASP A 23 -14.46 2.63 8.27
N TRP A 24 -14.37 2.60 6.93
CA TRP A 24 -14.92 1.50 6.13
C TRP A 24 -14.11 0.22 6.18
N CYS A 25 -12.81 0.32 6.47
CA CYS A 25 -11.94 -0.84 6.56
C CYS A 25 -11.66 -1.27 8.01
N GLY A 26 -12.24 -0.61 9.01
CA GLY A 26 -12.02 -0.96 10.43
C GLY A 26 -12.33 -2.43 10.72
N ASP A 27 -13.48 -2.93 10.24
CA ASP A 27 -13.94 -4.30 10.50
C ASP A 27 -13.07 -5.39 9.85
N VAL A 28 -12.30 -5.03 8.82
CA VAL A 28 -11.41 -5.97 8.12
C VAL A 28 -9.95 -5.80 8.52
N GLY A 29 -9.62 -4.97 9.51
CA GLY A 29 -8.25 -4.73 9.97
C GLY A 29 -7.50 -3.64 9.17
N GLY A 30 -8.23 -2.83 8.41
CA GLY A 30 -7.72 -1.69 7.66
C GLY A 30 -7.51 -1.98 6.17
N PRO A 31 -7.16 -0.93 5.38
CA PRO A 31 -7.01 -1.04 3.92
C PRO A 31 -5.98 -2.08 3.48
N LEU A 32 -4.94 -2.31 4.29
CA LEU A 32 -3.89 -3.27 3.97
C LEU A 32 -4.38 -4.72 4.04
N GLU A 33 -5.18 -5.07 5.04
CA GLU A 33 -5.75 -6.41 5.20
C GLU A 33 -6.73 -6.74 4.08
N LEU A 34 -7.51 -5.76 3.64
CA LEU A 34 -8.38 -5.91 2.46
C LEU A 34 -7.58 -6.34 1.22
N TRP A 35 -6.42 -5.71 0.97
CA TRP A 35 -5.57 -6.06 -0.17
C TRP A 35 -4.89 -7.43 -0.01
N ARG A 36 -4.61 -7.88 1.22
CA ARG A 36 -4.06 -9.23 1.49
C ARG A 36 -5.00 -10.37 1.14
N VAL A 37 -6.29 -10.10 0.94
CA VAL A 37 -7.24 -11.08 0.38
C VAL A 37 -6.92 -11.36 -1.11
N TRP A 38 -6.40 -10.37 -1.83
CA TRP A 38 -6.27 -10.40 -3.29
C TRP A 38 -4.84 -10.52 -3.81
N ALA A 39 -3.82 -10.30 -2.98
CA ALA A 39 -2.42 -10.22 -3.39
C ALA A 39 -1.49 -10.95 -2.40
N ASN A 40 -0.35 -11.45 -2.90
CA ASN A 40 0.61 -12.20 -2.07
C ASN A 40 1.67 -11.31 -1.42
N ASP A 41 2.08 -10.25 -2.11
CA ASP A 41 3.12 -9.32 -1.66
C ASP A 41 2.49 -7.92 -1.58
N VAL A 42 2.04 -7.56 -0.38
CA VAL A 42 1.33 -6.30 -0.12
C VAL A 42 2.09 -5.50 0.91
N GLN A 43 2.50 -4.30 0.49
CA GLN A 43 3.01 -3.25 1.35
C GLN A 43 2.10 -2.02 1.23
N GLY A 44 2.08 -1.18 2.24
CA GLY A 44 1.24 0.00 2.21
C GLY A 44 1.34 0.84 3.46
N ARG A 45 0.87 2.08 3.37
CA ARG A 45 0.81 3.00 4.50
C ARG A 45 -0.23 4.10 4.28
N ALA A 46 -0.71 4.62 5.40
CA ALA A 46 -1.44 5.87 5.45
C ALA A 46 -0.50 7.04 5.12
N LEU A 47 -1.03 8.02 4.39
CA LEU A 47 -0.41 9.33 4.15
C LEU A 47 -1.28 10.37 4.85
N ARG A 48 -0.65 11.33 5.53
CA ARG A 48 -1.36 12.31 6.38
C ARG A 48 -1.89 13.47 5.54
N ALA A 49 -2.79 13.15 4.62
CA ALA A 49 -3.42 14.08 3.71
C ALA A 49 -4.81 13.57 3.29
N GLY A 50 -5.57 14.42 2.61
CA GLY A 50 -6.81 14.03 1.93
C GLY A 50 -6.56 13.12 0.72
N HIS A 51 -7.43 13.19 -0.29
CA HIS A 51 -7.37 12.25 -1.42
C HIS A 51 -6.10 12.34 -2.29
N PHE A 52 -5.41 13.48 -2.30
CA PHE A 52 -4.20 13.73 -3.08
C PHE A 52 -3.02 14.17 -2.19
N PRO A 53 -2.32 13.23 -1.54
CA PRO A 53 -1.13 13.52 -0.73
C PRO A 53 0.08 13.92 -1.57
N ASP A 54 0.82 14.93 -1.11
CA ASP A 54 2.08 15.34 -1.71
C ASP A 54 3.15 14.22 -1.66
N GLU A 55 3.14 13.38 -0.61
CA GLU A 55 4.13 12.29 -0.48
C GLU A 55 3.91 11.13 -1.46
N THR A 56 2.83 11.15 -2.26
CA THR A 56 2.50 10.09 -3.23
C THR A 56 3.63 9.88 -4.24
N ALA A 57 4.18 10.97 -4.79
CA ALA A 57 5.25 10.88 -5.78
C ALA A 57 6.51 10.22 -5.22
N LEU A 58 6.88 10.56 -3.98
CA LEU A 58 8.01 9.94 -3.28
C LEU A 58 7.76 8.46 -3.01
N ALA A 59 6.57 8.12 -2.52
CA ALA A 59 6.18 6.74 -2.22
C ALA A 59 6.27 5.83 -3.45
N LEU A 60 5.73 6.29 -4.59
CA LEU A 60 5.79 5.57 -5.85
C LEU A 60 7.24 5.45 -6.35
N SER A 61 8.01 6.53 -6.26
CA SER A 61 9.42 6.54 -6.69
C SER A 61 10.27 5.53 -5.93
N THR A 62 10.08 5.41 -4.61
CA THR A 62 10.76 4.40 -3.78
C THR A 62 10.32 2.98 -4.15
N PHE A 63 9.02 2.76 -4.35
CA PHE A 63 8.50 1.44 -4.68
C PHE A 63 8.97 0.94 -6.04
N PHE A 64 8.99 1.80 -7.06
CA PHE A 64 9.46 1.46 -8.40
C PHE A 64 10.97 1.58 -8.57
N ALA A 65 11.70 2.04 -7.55
CA ALA A 65 13.16 2.10 -7.62
C ALA A 65 13.72 0.68 -7.85
N PRO A 66 14.76 0.56 -8.70
CA PRO A 66 15.44 -0.71 -8.90
C PRO A 66 16.05 -1.18 -7.57
N PRO A 67 16.22 -2.50 -7.39
CA PRO A 67 16.60 -3.09 -6.10
C PRO A 67 17.88 -2.51 -5.50
N GLU A 68 18.85 -2.09 -6.32
CA GLU A 68 20.08 -1.42 -5.90
C GLU A 68 19.87 -0.07 -5.18
N ARG A 69 18.72 0.59 -5.34
CA ARG A 69 18.39 1.86 -4.65
C ARG A 69 17.49 1.70 -3.43
N ARG A 70 17.02 0.48 -3.10
CA ARG A 70 16.15 0.24 -1.93
C ARG A 70 16.90 0.13 -0.60
N VAL A 71 18.23 0.01 -0.64
CA VAL A 71 19.12 -0.20 0.55
C VAL A 71 19.77 1.11 1.04
N GLY A 72 19.50 2.25 0.41
CA GLY A 72 20.24 3.50 0.63
C GLY A 72 19.79 4.41 1.79
N ILE A 73 19.07 3.91 2.80
CA ILE A 73 18.73 4.70 4.01
C ILE A 73 18.98 3.84 5.25
N LEU A 74 20.20 3.33 5.41
CA LEU A 74 20.79 2.94 6.70
C LEU A 74 22.33 3.01 6.56
N SER A 75 22.91 4.17 6.84
CA SER A 75 24.30 4.34 7.30
C SER A 75 24.37 5.58 8.17
#